data_AF-A0A1X7SKB0-F1
#
_entry.id   AF-A0A1X7SKB0-F1
#
_cell.length_a   1.000
_cell.length_b   1.000
_cell.length_c   1.000
_cell.angle_alpha   90.00
_cell.angle_beta   90.00
_cell.angle_gamma   90.00
#
_symmetry.space_group_name_H-M   'P 1'
#
loop_
_entity.id
_entity.type
_entity.pdbx_description
1 polymer ?
#
loop_
_entity_poly.entity_id
_entity_poly.type
_entity_poly.pdbx_seq_one_letter_code
_entity_poly.pdbx_strand_id
1 'polypeptide(L)'
;MLNTIIGSKSIPINAPMTCIDPEQAIAVFEKALKKTPSDAVLTSKVGNAYIKMHNFNKAVSYYEASLKNIDNSVLKCELAQLYTKLQKFDQAERILLQSLVNKQNDDVENNLELLRDNVSYCRILVKVYLKTKRYHEAIETLEKTRKYQTIIVKKVIVNEPDSLANEKETLANILHQLAKEVINVDNQMSPKAEIFYKEAVENCPNTALGVTSRMVFISRAD
;
A
#
# COMPACT_ATOMS: atom_id res chain seq x y z
N MET A 1 27.92 -5.84 14.99
CA MET A 1 26.51 -5.45 15.18
C MET A 1 26.47 -4.28 16.16
N LEU A 2 25.80 -3.18 15.83
CA LEU A 2 25.66 -2.03 16.72
C LEU A 2 24.66 -2.39 17.84
N ASN A 3 25.16 -2.50 19.08
CA ASN A 3 24.35 -2.63 20.28
C ASN A 3 24.30 -1.27 20.98
N THR A 4 23.10 -0.86 21.41
CA THR A 4 22.94 0.34 22.24
C THR A 4 22.64 -0.12 23.66
N ILE A 5 23.45 0.34 24.62
CA ILE A 5 23.25 0.05 26.05
C ILE A 5 22.24 1.06 26.60
N ILE A 6 21.15 0.57 27.18
CA ILE A 6 20.23 1.37 28.01
C ILE A 6 20.07 0.64 29.35
N GLY A 7 20.57 1.25 30.43
CA GLY A 7 20.59 0.62 31.75
C GLY A 7 21.51 -0.63 31.77
N SER A 8 21.04 -1.73 32.37
CA SER A 8 21.76 -3.00 32.46
C SER A 8 21.55 -3.96 31.27
N LYS A 9 20.79 -3.56 30.24
CA LYS A 9 20.50 -4.40 29.06
C LYS A 9 21.13 -3.83 27.79
N SER A 10 21.88 -4.67 27.08
CA SER A 10 22.33 -4.41 25.71
C SER A 10 21.21 -4.79 24.73
N ILE A 11 20.62 -3.80 24.07
CA ILE A 11 19.54 -4.04 23.10
C ILE A 11 20.14 -3.92 21.70
N PRO A 12 20.12 -5.00 20.89
CA PRO A 12 20.58 -4.92 19.52
C PRO A 12 19.61 -4.04 18.71
N ILE A 13 20.14 -3.18 17.84
CA ILE A 13 19.32 -2.31 16.96
C ILE A 13 18.39 -3.14 16.05
N ASN A 14 18.71 -4.42 15.86
CA ASN A 14 17.92 -5.37 15.08
C ASN A 14 16.96 -6.24 15.92
N ALA A 15 16.77 -5.94 17.21
CA ALA A 15 15.79 -6.65 18.03
C ALA A 15 14.35 -6.44 17.52
N PRO A 16 13.51 -7.48 17.54
CA PRO A 16 12.11 -7.35 17.15
C PRO A 16 11.37 -6.44 18.13
N MET A 17 10.57 -5.52 17.60
CA MET A 17 9.73 -4.54 18.34
C MET A 17 8.73 -5.17 19.34
N THR A 18 8.63 -6.50 19.37
CA THR A 18 7.80 -7.26 20.31
C THR A 18 8.50 -7.52 21.65
N CYS A 19 9.84 -7.41 21.72
CA CYS A 19 10.63 -7.70 22.91
C CYS A 19 11.04 -6.45 23.70
N ILE A 20 10.70 -5.25 23.22
CA ILE A 20 11.13 -3.97 23.79
C ILE A 20 9.89 -3.12 24.04
N ASP A 21 9.82 -2.52 25.22
CA ASP A 21 8.83 -1.49 25.55
C ASP A 21 8.92 -0.35 24.51
N PRO A 22 7.81 0.08 23.88
CA PRO A 22 7.84 1.10 22.83
C PRO A 22 8.53 2.40 23.27
N GLU A 23 8.50 2.76 24.55
CA GLU A 23 9.18 3.94 25.09
C GLU A 23 10.71 3.78 25.07
N GLN A 24 11.19 2.60 25.46
CA GLN A 24 12.61 2.27 25.42
C GLN A 24 13.10 2.12 23.97
N ALA A 25 12.26 1.60 23.08
CA ALA A 25 12.56 1.45 21.66
C ALA A 25 12.83 2.82 20.99
N ILE A 26 12.00 3.83 21.28
CA ILE A 26 12.19 5.20 20.76
C ILE A 26 13.55 5.74 21.18
N ALA A 27 13.93 5.62 22.46
CA ALA A 27 15.22 6.11 22.95
C ALA A 27 16.43 5.41 22.30
N VAL A 28 16.34 4.10 22.04
CA VAL A 28 17.37 3.35 21.30
C VAL A 28 17.49 3.87 19.87
N PHE A 29 16.36 4.01 19.17
CA PHE A 29 16.34 4.36 17.76
C PHE A 29 16.70 5.83 17.53
N GLU A 30 16.30 6.76 18.40
CA GLU A 30 16.72 8.16 18.31
C GLU A 30 18.24 8.31 18.45
N LYS A 31 18.88 7.52 19.32
CA LYS A 31 20.35 7.45 19.41
C LYS A 31 20.98 6.88 18.14
N ALA A 32 20.34 5.89 17.51
CA ALA A 32 20.81 5.32 16.26
C ALA A 32 20.68 6.31 15.10
N LEU A 33 19.56 7.03 15.01
CA LEU A 33 19.30 8.06 14.00
C LEU A 33 20.26 9.24 14.08
N LYS A 34 20.80 9.57 15.26
CA LYS A 34 21.90 10.55 15.37
C LYS A 34 23.15 10.12 14.58
N LYS A 35 23.36 8.83 14.38
CA LYS A 35 24.47 8.28 13.59
C LYS A 35 24.08 8.07 12.12
N THR A 36 22.80 7.77 11.86
CA THR A 36 22.26 7.52 10.52
C THR A 36 20.94 8.29 10.32
N PRO A 37 20.99 9.62 10.10
CA PRO A 37 19.80 10.48 10.10
C PRO A 37 18.87 10.28 8.90
N SER A 38 19.26 9.47 7.91
CA SER A 38 18.51 9.20 6.67
C SER A 38 18.04 7.74 6.56
N ASP A 39 18.08 6.97 7.65
CA ASP A 39 17.67 5.56 7.62
C ASP A 39 16.13 5.42 7.71
N ALA A 40 15.51 5.17 6.55
CA ALA A 40 14.06 4.99 6.44
C ALA A 40 13.53 3.81 7.27
N VAL A 41 14.30 2.75 7.47
CA VAL A 41 13.89 1.58 8.26
C VAL A 41 13.81 1.94 9.74
N LEU A 42 14.80 2.69 10.25
CA LEU A 42 14.76 3.19 11.62
C LEU A 42 13.65 4.22 11.82
N THR A 43 13.42 5.10 10.85
CA THR A 43 12.28 6.04 10.87
C THR A 43 10.94 5.31 10.97
N SER A 44 10.71 4.28 10.14
CA SER A 44 9.51 3.42 10.21
C SER A 44 9.36 2.78 11.59
N LYS A 45 10.45 2.23 12.16
CA LYS A 45 10.43 1.62 13.50
C LYS A 45 10.02 2.62 14.60
N VAL A 46 10.53 3.85 14.57
CA VAL A 46 10.17 4.91 15.54
C VAL A 46 8.73 5.34 15.37
N GLY A 47 8.29 5.63 14.14
CA GLY A 47 6.90 6.02 13.89
C GLY A 47 5.91 4.93 14.30
N ASN A 48 6.23 3.67 14.03
CA ASN A 48 5.44 2.52 14.47
C ASN A 48 5.43 2.35 16.00
N ALA A 49 6.52 2.70 16.71
CA ALA A 49 6.52 2.74 18.17
C ALA A 49 5.53 3.78 18.70
N TYR A 50 5.55 5.00 18.15
CA TYR A 50 4.58 6.05 18.52
C TYR A 50 3.13 5.64 18.23
N ILE A 51 2.87 4.95 17.12
CA ILE A 51 1.53 4.42 16.77
C ILE A 51 1.08 3.39 17.82
N LYS A 52 1.95 2.47 18.23
CA LYS A 52 1.64 1.46 19.28
C LYS A 52 1.35 2.09 20.64
N MET A 53 1.97 3.23 20.94
CA MET A 53 1.66 4.03 22.13
C MET A 53 0.40 4.89 21.99
N HIS A 54 -0.37 4.73 20.91
CA HIS A 54 -1.52 5.59 20.56
C HIS A 54 -1.17 7.07 20.42
N ASN A 55 0.11 7.42 20.28
CA ASN A 55 0.56 8.79 20.08
C ASN A 55 0.64 9.14 18.60
N PHE A 56 -0.52 9.15 17.95
CA PHE A 56 -0.62 9.33 16.50
C PHE A 56 -0.11 10.70 16.03
N ASN A 57 -0.31 11.76 16.82
CA ASN A 57 0.15 13.10 16.45
C ASN A 57 1.69 13.18 16.41
N LYS A 58 2.38 12.61 17.41
CA LYS A 58 3.86 12.53 17.37
C LYS A 58 4.34 11.67 16.20
N ALA A 59 3.68 10.55 15.92
CA ALA A 59 4.02 9.70 14.78
C ALA A 59 3.92 10.48 13.45
N VAL A 60 2.84 11.25 13.24
CA VAL A 60 2.66 12.09 12.05
C VAL A 60 3.78 13.12 11.93
N SER A 61 4.01 13.93 12.97
CA SER A 61 5.03 14.98 12.93
C SER A 61 6.42 14.41 12.70
N TYR A 62 6.69 13.23 13.26
CA TYR A 62 7.96 12.54 13.09
C TYR A 62 8.17 12.03 11.65
N TYR A 63 7.15 11.41 11.04
CA TYR A 63 7.20 11.01 9.64
C TYR A 63 7.34 12.20 8.69
N GLU A 64 6.58 13.27 8.91
CA GLU A 64 6.67 14.49 8.10
C GLU A 64 8.05 15.14 8.18
N ALA A 65 8.64 15.22 9.38
CA ALA A 65 9.99 15.76 9.54
C ALA A 65 11.04 14.90 8.83
N SER A 66 10.89 13.57 8.88
CA SER A 66 11.82 12.63 8.24
C SER A 66 11.73 12.69 6.71
N LEU A 67 10.51 12.78 6.17
CA LEU A 67 10.24 12.87 4.74
C LEU A 67 10.73 14.17 4.07
N LYS A 68 11.13 15.19 4.85
CA LYS A 68 11.81 16.38 4.30
C LYS A 68 13.22 16.08 3.80
N ASN A 69 13.88 15.08 4.39
CA ASN A 69 15.27 14.73 4.09
C ASN A 69 15.40 13.35 3.42
N ILE A 70 14.37 12.52 3.52
CA ILE A 70 14.35 11.15 3.01
C ILE A 70 13.23 11.05 1.98
N ASP A 71 13.57 10.85 0.71
CA ASP A 71 12.59 10.45 -0.29
C ASP A 71 12.45 8.92 -0.28
N ASN A 72 11.40 8.42 0.39
CA ASN A 72 11.17 6.99 0.52
C ASN A 72 9.68 6.64 0.39
N SER A 73 9.38 5.70 -0.50
CA SER A 73 8.02 5.30 -0.83
C SER A 73 7.29 4.59 0.30
N VAL A 74 8.01 3.76 1.06
CA VAL A 74 7.47 3.04 2.21
C VAL A 74 7.02 4.02 3.28
N LEU A 75 7.86 5.00 3.65
CA LEU A 75 7.50 6.02 4.63
C LEU A 75 6.31 6.88 4.19
N LYS A 76 6.24 7.24 2.89
CA LYS A 76 5.08 7.94 2.31
C LYS A 76 3.80 7.11 2.45
N CYS A 77 3.87 5.81 2.18
CA CYS A 77 2.75 4.87 2.37
C CYS A 77 2.33 4.77 3.84
N GLU A 78 3.27 4.63 4.77
CA GLU A 78 2.99 4.54 6.20
C GLU A 78 2.30 5.81 6.73
N LEU A 79 2.80 6.99 6.32
CA LEU A 79 2.19 8.27 6.68
C LEU A 79 0.78 8.41 6.07
N ALA A 80 0.58 8.06 4.80
CA ALA A 80 -0.74 8.10 4.16
C ALA A 80 -1.75 7.14 4.81
N GLN A 81 -1.30 5.94 5.22
CA GLN A 81 -2.13 5.01 5.98
C GLN A 81 -2.49 5.54 7.36
N LEU A 82 -1.54 6.18 8.05
CA LEU A 82 -1.80 6.84 9.33
C LEU A 82 -2.81 7.98 9.17
N TYR A 83 -2.68 8.81 8.14
CA TYR A 83 -3.66 9.85 7.82
C TYR A 83 -5.05 9.28 7.53
N THR A 84 -5.12 8.17 6.79
CA THR A 84 -6.38 7.46 6.52
C THR A 84 -7.02 6.95 7.82
N LYS A 85 -6.24 6.41 8.76
CA LYS A 85 -6.72 5.97 10.08
C LYS A 85 -7.24 7.14 10.93
N LEU A 86 -6.59 8.30 10.83
CA LEU A 86 -6.99 9.54 11.50
C LEU A 86 -8.13 10.29 10.79
N GLN A 87 -8.71 9.71 9.73
CA GLN A 87 -9.73 10.34 8.88
C GLN A 87 -9.29 11.66 8.24
N LYS A 88 -7.99 11.93 8.16
CA LYS A 88 -7.42 13.09 7.48
C LYS A 88 -7.21 12.80 5.99
N PHE A 89 -8.33 12.57 5.30
CA PHE A 89 -8.35 12.08 3.92
C PHE A 89 -7.64 13.00 2.93
N ASP A 90 -7.80 14.31 3.06
CA ASP A 90 -7.18 15.30 2.16
C ASP A 90 -5.64 15.28 2.25
N GLN A 91 -5.10 15.06 3.46
CA GLN A 91 -3.65 14.98 3.66
C GLN A 91 -3.09 13.67 3.10
N ALA A 92 -3.82 12.55 3.27
CA ALA A 92 -3.46 11.27 2.67
C ALA A 92 -3.43 11.37 1.15
N GLU A 93 -4.50 11.90 0.55
CA GLU A 93 -4.60 12.09 -0.90
C GLU A 93 -3.47 12.96 -1.44
N ARG A 94 -3.20 14.12 -0.81
CA ARG A 94 -2.16 15.04 -1.27
C ARG A 94 -0.79 14.37 -1.36
N ILE A 95 -0.38 13.64 -0.32
CA ILE A 95 0.93 12.98 -0.29
C ILE A 95 1.02 11.89 -1.36
N LEU A 96 -0.05 11.11 -1.53
CA LEU A 96 -0.11 10.04 -2.53
C LEU A 96 -0.06 10.60 -3.96
N LEU A 97 -0.87 11.62 -4.26
CA LEU A 97 -0.89 12.26 -5.59
C LEU A 97 0.43 12.95 -5.93
N GLN A 98 1.10 13.58 -4.96
CA GLN A 98 2.43 14.16 -5.17
C GLN A 98 3.51 13.11 -5.42
N SER A 99 3.33 11.90 -4.88
CA SER A 99 4.29 10.79 -4.99
C SER A 99 4.05 9.90 -6.19
N LEU A 100 2.83 9.92 -6.76
CA LEU A 100 2.51 9.21 -7.99
C LEU A 100 3.29 9.82 -9.15
N VAL A 101 4.23 9.05 -9.69
CA VAL A 101 4.93 9.42 -10.92
C VAL A 101 3.97 9.15 -12.07
N ASN A 102 3.31 10.22 -12.54
CA ASN A 102 2.22 10.14 -13.51
C ASN A 102 2.50 10.94 -14.79
N LYS A 103 3.77 11.03 -15.19
CA LYS A 103 4.11 11.59 -16.50
C LYS A 103 4.08 10.45 -17.53
N GLN A 104 3.55 10.75 -18.70
CA GLN A 104 3.39 9.89 -19.88
C GLN A 104 4.75 9.35 -20.39
N ASN A 105 5.48 8.62 -19.55
CA ASN A 105 6.84 8.18 -19.81
C ASN A 105 6.88 6.65 -19.79
N ASP A 106 7.42 6.10 -20.86
CA ASP A 106 7.89 4.71 -20.95
C ASP A 106 8.83 4.34 -19.78
N ASP A 107 9.44 5.33 -19.11
CA ASP A 107 10.29 5.16 -17.92
C ASP A 107 9.59 4.48 -16.73
N VAL A 108 8.29 4.76 -16.50
CA VAL A 108 7.54 4.15 -15.39
C VAL A 108 7.29 2.68 -15.68
N GLU A 109 6.84 2.36 -16.90
CA GLU A 109 6.58 0.98 -17.30
C GLU A 109 7.89 0.17 -17.30
N ASN A 110 9.04 0.82 -17.51
CA ASN A 110 10.36 0.19 -17.50
C ASN A 110 10.92 -0.09 -16.10
N ASN A 111 10.52 0.65 -15.06
CA ASN A 111 11.03 0.50 -13.70
C ASN A 111 10.07 -0.30 -12.79
N LEU A 112 10.48 -1.51 -12.39
CA LEU A 112 9.67 -2.40 -11.56
C LEU A 112 9.40 -1.85 -10.15
N GLU A 113 10.36 -1.14 -9.55
CA GLU A 113 10.21 -0.56 -8.21
C GLU A 113 9.20 0.59 -8.23
N LEU A 114 9.28 1.48 -9.23
CA LEU A 114 8.30 2.57 -9.40
C LEU A 114 6.89 2.04 -9.68
N LEU A 115 6.75 0.93 -10.42
CA LEU A 115 5.46 0.28 -10.61
C LEU A 115 4.89 -0.24 -9.29
N ARG A 116 5.70 -0.91 -8.47
CA ARG A 116 5.29 -1.44 -7.15
C ARG A 116 4.93 -0.31 -6.18
N ASP A 117 5.67 0.79 -6.21
CA ASP A 117 5.36 2.00 -5.44
C ASP A 117 4.04 2.63 -5.87
N ASN A 118 3.84 2.81 -7.18
CA ASN A 118 2.59 3.35 -7.73
C ASN A 118 1.39 2.46 -7.39
N VAL A 119 1.51 1.14 -7.48
CA VAL A 119 0.46 0.21 -7.02
C VAL A 119 0.16 0.40 -5.54
N SER A 120 1.19 0.53 -4.71
CA SER A 120 1.03 0.75 -3.27
C SER A 120 0.31 2.07 -2.97
N TYR A 121 0.68 3.16 -3.64
CA TYR A 121 0.03 4.46 -3.50
C TYR A 121 -1.43 4.43 -3.96
N CYS A 122 -1.69 3.89 -5.16
CA CYS A 122 -3.04 3.81 -5.70
C CYS A 122 -3.96 2.96 -4.82
N ARG A 123 -3.47 1.86 -4.23
CA ARG A 123 -4.28 1.04 -3.30
C ARG A 123 -4.71 1.80 -2.05
N ILE A 124 -3.86 2.68 -1.52
CA ILE A 124 -4.23 3.54 -0.38
C ILE A 124 -5.21 4.61 -0.85
N LEU A 125 -4.96 5.22 -2.01
CA LEU A 125 -5.81 6.25 -2.58
C LEU A 125 -7.24 5.75 -2.85
N VAL A 126 -7.38 4.54 -3.39
CA VAL A 126 -8.70 3.87 -3.54
C VAL A 126 -9.41 3.75 -2.20
N LYS A 127 -8.72 3.36 -1.12
CA LYS A 127 -9.34 3.31 0.21
C LYS A 127 -9.81 4.69 0.67
N VAL A 128 -9.03 5.73 0.40
CA VAL A 128 -9.41 7.12 0.71
C VAL A 128 -10.66 7.52 -0.07
N TYR A 129 -10.71 7.27 -1.37
CA TYR A 129 -11.87 7.58 -2.22
C TYR A 129 -13.13 6.81 -1.84
N LEU A 130 -13.01 5.52 -1.49
CA LEU A 130 -14.14 4.74 -1.01
C LEU A 130 -14.67 5.26 0.34
N LYS A 131 -13.79 5.72 1.24
CA LYS A 131 -14.20 6.33 2.52
C LYS A 131 -14.88 7.68 2.35
N THR A 132 -14.48 8.47 1.33
CA THR A 132 -15.09 9.76 1.00
C THR A 132 -16.25 9.64 0.00
N LYS A 133 -16.66 8.41 -0.37
CA LYS A 133 -17.74 8.10 -1.34
C LYS A 133 -17.49 8.65 -2.74
N ARG A 134 -16.23 8.87 -3.11
CA ARG A 134 -15.75 9.31 -4.42
C ARG A 134 -15.54 8.10 -5.34
N TYR A 135 -16.64 7.43 -5.67
CA TYR A 135 -16.57 6.12 -6.35
C TYR A 135 -16.03 6.19 -7.78
N HIS A 136 -16.32 7.27 -8.51
CA HIS A 136 -15.80 7.45 -9.87
C HIS A 136 -14.27 7.52 -9.87
N GLU A 137 -13.67 8.33 -8.98
CA GLU A 137 -12.21 8.40 -8.85
C GLU A 137 -11.61 7.09 -8.32
N ALA A 138 -12.33 6.37 -7.45
CA ALA A 138 -11.92 5.04 -7.00
C ALA A 138 -11.82 4.04 -8.17
N ILE A 139 -12.81 4.00 -9.05
CA ILE A 139 -12.82 3.13 -10.24
C ILE A 139 -11.70 3.51 -11.20
N GLU A 140 -11.53 4.80 -11.51
CA GLU A 140 -10.44 5.27 -12.39
C GLU A 140 -9.06 4.89 -11.83
N THR A 141 -8.87 5.03 -10.51
CA THR A 141 -7.62 4.67 -9.84
C THR A 141 -7.41 3.15 -9.84
N LEU A 142 -8.47 2.35 -9.68
CA LEU A 142 -8.40 0.89 -9.76
C LEU A 142 -8.02 0.40 -11.17
N GLU A 143 -8.56 1.03 -12.22
CA GLU A 143 -8.18 0.75 -13.62
C GLU A 143 -6.69 1.04 -13.87
N LYS A 144 -6.18 2.17 -13.35
CA LYS A 144 -4.74 2.50 -13.38
C LYS A 144 -3.91 1.46 -12.61
N THR A 145 -4.36 1.08 -11.41
CA THR A 145 -3.69 0.07 -10.57
C THR A 145 -3.61 -1.27 -11.28
N ARG A 146 -4.69 -1.71 -11.94
CA ARG A 146 -4.71 -2.93 -12.75
C ARG A 146 -3.68 -2.87 -13.86
N LYS A 147 -3.57 -1.74 -14.59
CA LYS A 147 -2.58 -1.57 -15.66
C LYS A 147 -1.15 -1.78 -15.12
N TYR A 148 -0.78 -1.10 -14.04
CA TYR A 148 0.55 -1.25 -13.43
C TYR A 148 0.80 -2.68 -12.97
N GLN A 149 -0.16 -3.30 -12.28
CA GLN A 149 -0.03 -4.67 -11.78
C GLN A 149 0.10 -5.70 -12.92
N THR A 150 -0.59 -5.50 -14.05
CA THR A 150 -0.47 -6.36 -15.23
C THR A 150 0.94 -6.31 -15.82
N ILE A 151 1.54 -5.12 -15.86
CA ILE A 151 2.93 -4.95 -16.32
C ILE A 151 3.89 -5.63 -15.35
N ILE A 152 3.69 -5.49 -14.03
CA ILE A 152 4.48 -6.19 -13.00
C ILE A 152 4.43 -7.70 -13.22
N VAL A 153 3.23 -8.29 -13.35
CA VAL A 153 3.07 -9.73 -13.59
C VAL A 153 3.83 -10.17 -14.83
N LYS A 154 3.72 -9.45 -15.95
CA LYS A 154 4.44 -9.75 -17.20
C LYS A 154 5.96 -9.75 -17.01
N LYS A 155 6.50 -8.82 -16.23
CA LYS A 155 7.94 -8.69 -15.96
C LYS A 155 8.46 -9.74 -14.98
N VAL A 156 7.70 -10.01 -13.93
CA VAL A 156 8.05 -10.98 -12.87
C VAL A 156 8.06 -12.41 -13.41
N ILE A 157 7.24 -12.74 -14.42
CA ILE A 157 7.31 -14.04 -15.12
C ILE A 157 8.73 -14.36 -15.62
N VAL A 158 9.45 -13.34 -16.10
CA VAL A 158 10.78 -13.52 -16.70
C VAL A 158 11.88 -13.44 -15.66
N ASN A 159 11.74 -12.58 -14.64
CA ASN A 159 12.83 -12.20 -13.75
C ASN A 159 12.74 -12.80 -12.32
N GLU A 160 11.55 -13.07 -11.80
CA GLU A 160 11.31 -13.41 -10.40
C GLU A 160 10.16 -14.45 -10.26
N PRO A 161 10.32 -15.69 -10.77
CA PRO A 161 9.22 -16.66 -10.86
C PRO A 161 8.60 -17.03 -9.50
N ASP A 162 9.38 -16.98 -8.42
CA ASP A 162 8.91 -17.28 -7.06
C ASP A 162 7.88 -16.25 -6.55
N SER A 163 7.96 -15.00 -7.01
CA SER A 163 7.02 -13.94 -6.63
C SER A 163 5.76 -13.93 -7.51
N LEU A 164 5.73 -14.69 -8.60
CA LEU A 164 4.67 -14.63 -9.60
C LEU A 164 3.29 -14.96 -9.02
N ALA A 165 3.20 -15.95 -8.13
CA ALA A 165 1.95 -16.34 -7.51
C ALA A 165 1.33 -15.18 -6.70
N ASN A 166 2.15 -14.48 -5.90
CA ASN A 166 1.69 -13.36 -5.08
C ASN A 166 1.26 -12.15 -5.92
N GLU A 167 1.97 -11.88 -7.02
CA GLU A 167 1.64 -10.77 -7.92
C GLU A 167 0.35 -11.05 -8.71
N LYS A 168 0.11 -12.30 -9.11
CA LYS A 168 -1.16 -12.75 -9.71
C LYS A 168 -2.33 -12.69 -8.73
N GLU A 169 -2.10 -13.10 -7.47
CA GLU A 169 -3.11 -12.97 -6.42
C GLU A 169 -3.47 -11.50 -6.17
N THR A 170 -2.46 -10.62 -6.12
CA THR A 170 -2.67 -9.18 -5.98
C THR A 170 -3.48 -8.62 -7.14
N LEU A 171 -3.18 -9.02 -8.38
CA LEU A 171 -3.95 -8.64 -9.57
C LEU A 171 -5.41 -9.12 -9.48
N ALA A 172 -5.63 -10.38 -9.11
CA ALA A 172 -6.98 -10.94 -8.95
C ALA A 172 -7.79 -10.18 -7.89
N ASN A 173 -7.17 -9.79 -6.78
CA ASN A 173 -7.80 -8.98 -5.73
C ASN A 173 -8.18 -7.58 -6.21
N ILE A 174 -7.32 -6.92 -7.01
CA ILE A 174 -7.61 -5.61 -7.62
C ILE A 174 -8.79 -5.73 -8.59
N LEU A 175 -8.79 -6.75 -9.45
CA LEU A 175 -9.86 -7.02 -10.42
C LEU A 175 -11.20 -7.30 -9.73
N HIS A 176 -11.20 -8.11 -8.67
CA HIS A 176 -12.39 -8.36 -7.87
C HIS A 176 -12.93 -7.07 -7.24
N GLN A 177 -12.05 -6.24 -6.69
CA GLN A 177 -12.45 -4.96 -6.11
C GLN A 177 -13.03 -4.03 -7.18
N LEU A 178 -12.37 -3.91 -8.34
CA LEU A 178 -12.84 -3.10 -9.46
C LEU A 178 -14.22 -3.54 -9.95
N ALA A 179 -14.42 -4.84 -10.18
CA ALA A 179 -15.70 -5.39 -10.60
C ALA A 179 -16.82 -5.08 -9.60
N LYS A 180 -16.53 -5.21 -8.30
CA LYS A 180 -17.49 -4.88 -7.23
C LYS A 180 -17.87 -3.40 -7.23
N GLU A 181 -16.90 -2.50 -7.33
CA GLU A 181 -17.17 -1.05 -7.29
C GLU A 181 -17.89 -0.57 -8.57
N VAL A 182 -17.59 -1.16 -9.73
CA VAL A 182 -18.30 -0.87 -10.99
C VAL A 182 -19.78 -1.21 -10.89
N ILE A 183 -20.13 -2.40 -10.38
CA ILE A 183 -21.54 -2.79 -10.16
C ILE A 183 -22.22 -1.86 -9.16
N ASN A 184 -21.53 -1.48 -8.08
CA ASN A 184 -22.09 -0.63 -7.03
C ASN A 184 -22.45 0.77 -7.53
N VAL A 185 -21.71 1.31 -8.51
CA VAL A 185 -21.96 2.64 -9.08
C VAL A 185 -23.00 2.58 -10.19
N ASP A 186 -22.95 1.56 -11.04
CA ASP A 186 -23.85 1.41 -12.17
C ASP A 186 -24.20 -0.06 -12.41
N ASN A 187 -25.44 -0.44 -12.06
CA ASN A 187 -25.95 -1.78 -12.32
C ASN A 187 -25.98 -2.12 -13.82
N GLN A 188 -26.00 -1.13 -14.73
CA GLN A 188 -25.93 -1.35 -16.18
C GLN A 188 -24.51 -1.69 -16.67
N MET A 189 -23.46 -1.46 -15.87
CA MET A 189 -22.08 -1.88 -16.18
C MET A 189 -21.77 -3.32 -15.78
N SER A 190 -22.80 -4.13 -15.50
CA SER A 190 -22.69 -5.56 -15.19
C SER A 190 -21.83 -6.38 -16.18
N PRO A 191 -21.92 -6.17 -17.51
CA PRO A 191 -21.08 -6.89 -18.47
C PRO A 191 -19.58 -6.57 -18.33
N LYS A 192 -19.24 -5.30 -18.04
CA LYS A 192 -17.85 -4.87 -17.81
C LYS A 192 -17.28 -5.50 -16.54
N ALA A 193 -18.09 -5.59 -15.48
CA ALA A 193 -17.71 -6.26 -14.25
C ALA A 193 -17.52 -7.78 -14.43
N GLU A 194 -18.31 -8.42 -15.28
CA GLU A 194 -18.14 -9.85 -15.61
C GLU A 194 -16.79 -10.14 -16.25
N ILE A 195 -16.33 -9.28 -17.17
CA ILE A 195 -15.00 -9.40 -17.80
C ILE A 195 -13.90 -9.36 -16.72
N PHE A 196 -13.96 -8.42 -15.79
CA PHE A 196 -12.96 -8.30 -14.72
C PHE A 196 -12.98 -9.49 -13.76
N TYR A 197 -14.16 -10.02 -13.48
CA TYR A 197 -14.30 -11.23 -12.68
C TYR A 197 -13.72 -12.46 -13.39
N LYS A 198 -13.91 -12.60 -14.71
CA LYS A 198 -13.28 -13.68 -15.51
C LYS A 198 -11.76 -13.56 -15.47
N GLU A 199 -11.24 -12.36 -15.72
CA GLU A 199 -9.81 -12.05 -15.65
C GLU A 199 -9.21 -12.36 -14.26
N ALA A 200 -9.96 -12.12 -13.18
CA ALA A 200 -9.52 -12.45 -11.82
C ALA A 200 -9.36 -13.96 -11.60
N VAL A 201 -10.32 -14.76 -12.10
CA VAL A 201 -10.30 -16.23 -11.98
C VAL A 201 -9.16 -16.85 -12.78
N GLU A 202 -8.89 -16.32 -13.98
CA GLU A 202 -7.76 -16.76 -14.82
C GLU A 202 -6.42 -16.54 -14.13
N ASN A 203 -6.27 -15.43 -13.40
CA ASN A 203 -5.03 -15.11 -12.68
C ASN A 203 -4.90 -15.87 -11.36
N CYS A 204 -6.00 -16.10 -10.62
CA CYS A 204 -5.98 -16.84 -9.36
C CYS A 204 -7.26 -17.69 -9.19
N PRO A 205 -7.22 -19.01 -9.47
CA PRO A 205 -8.39 -19.89 -9.38
C PRO A 205 -9.01 -19.96 -7.98
N ASN A 206 -8.22 -19.74 -6.92
CA ASN A 206 -8.71 -19.75 -5.54
C ASN A 206 -9.66 -18.59 -5.21
N THR A 207 -9.62 -17.50 -6.00
CA THR A 207 -10.60 -16.40 -5.88
C THR A 207 -11.97 -16.76 -6.49
N ALA A 208 -12.09 -17.89 -7.19
CA ALA A 208 -13.29 -18.29 -7.93
C ALA A 208 -14.52 -18.51 -7.04
N LEU A 209 -14.41 -18.98 -5.80
CA LEU A 209 -15.58 -19.30 -4.96
C LEU A 209 -16.46 -18.07 -4.65
N GLY A 210 -15.83 -16.93 -4.35
CA GLY A 210 -16.56 -15.67 -4.11
C GLY A 210 -17.00 -14.97 -5.38
N VAL A 211 -16.27 -15.17 -6.48
CA VAL A 211 -16.52 -14.56 -7.79
C VAL A 211 -17.65 -15.27 -8.54
N THR A 212 -17.63 -16.60 -8.60
CA THR A 212 -18.67 -17.42 -9.24
C THR A 212 -20.04 -17.20 -8.61
N SER A 213 -20.09 -17.11 -7.27
CA SER A 213 -21.32 -16.77 -6.54
C SER A 213 -21.91 -15.43 -7.02
N ARG A 214 -21.09 -14.39 -7.19
CA ARG A 214 -21.52 -13.07 -7.68
C ARG A 214 -21.84 -13.04 -9.17
N MET A 215 -21.07 -13.74 -10.01
CA MET A 215 -21.39 -13.90 -11.44
C MET A 215 -22.77 -14.54 -11.63
N VAL A 216 -23.09 -15.57 -10.83
CA VAL A 216 -24.40 -16.22 -10.84
C VAL A 216 -25.52 -15.25 -10.44
N PHE A 217 -25.29 -14.34 -9.50
CA PHE A 217 -26.26 -13.29 -9.17
C PHE A 217 -26.44 -12.27 -10.30
N ILE A 218 -25.36 -11.89 -11.00
CA ILE A 218 -25.42 -10.97 -12.15
C ILE A 218 -26.22 -11.61 -13.30
N SER A 219 -25.96 -12.88 -13.63
CA SER A 219 -26.67 -13.62 -14.69
C SER A 219 -28.15 -13.90 -14.42
N ARG A 220 -28.64 -13.64 -13.20
CA ARG A 220 -30.04 -13.87 -12.77
C ARG A 220 -30.83 -12.57 -12.61
N ALA A 221 -30.20 -11.41 -12.80
CA ALA A 221 -30.82 -10.09 -12.66
C ALA A 221 -31.29 -9.51 -14.01
N ASP A 222 -31.00 -10.19 -15.13
CA ASP A 222 -31.59 -9.99 -16.46
C ASP A 222 -32.82 -10.89 -16.66
#